data_AF-A0A7J7Z675-F1
#
_entry.id   AF-A0A7J7Z675-F1
#
_cell.length_a   1.000
_cell.length_b   1.000
_cell.length_c   1.000
_cell.angle_alpha   90.00
_cell.angle_beta   90.00
_cell.angle_gamma   90.00
#
_symmetry.space_group_name_H-M   'P 1'
#
loop_
_entity.id
_entity.type
_entity.pdbx_description
1 polymer ?
#
loop_
_entity_poly.entity_id
_entity_poly.type
_entity_poly.pdbx_seq_one_letter_code
_entity_poly.pdbx_strand_id
1 'polypeptide(L)'
;MVIRWMKRMEDKFNNMYKNQEEMKKNQEEMKNDITAIKNSIESINSRLEEAEDHISELEDKVGKNTQAEHLLEKKIKKQEESLRELWDNMKRNNIRIIGVPEGEETEQGMENLFEEIMTESFPDIGKEILT
;
A
#
# COMPACT_ATOMS: atom_id res chain seq x y z
N MET A 1 -1.86 65.61 62.44
CA MET A 1 -2.78 64.71 61.71
C MET A 1 -2.70 64.89 60.19
N VAL A 2 -2.71 66.12 59.66
CA VAL A 2 -2.67 66.42 58.21
C VAL A 2 -1.40 65.91 57.49
N ILE A 3 -0.21 66.16 58.04
CA ILE A 3 1.08 65.72 57.45
C ILE A 3 1.12 64.21 57.24
N ARG A 4 0.62 63.43 58.20
CA ARG A 4 0.56 61.95 58.11
C ARG A 4 -0.37 61.49 56.98
N TRP A 5 -1.45 62.22 56.71
CA TRP A 5 -2.39 61.91 55.63
C TRP A 5 -1.82 62.26 54.26
N MET A 6 -1.13 63.41 54.15
CA MET A 6 -0.41 63.80 52.93
C MET A 6 0.66 62.77 52.55
N LYS A 7 1.48 62.32 53.51
CA LYS A 7 2.50 61.30 53.26
C LYS A 7 1.90 59.98 52.77
N ARG A 8 0.79 59.54 53.38
CA ARG A 8 0.05 58.35 52.93
C ARG A 8 -0.54 58.49 51.52
N MET A 9 -0.97 59.69 51.13
CA MET A 9 -1.44 59.94 49.76
C MET A 9 -0.28 59.89 48.76
N GLU A 10 0.85 60.51 49.10
CA GLU A 10 2.06 60.48 48.26
C GLU A 10 2.54 59.05 48.01
N ASP A 11 2.60 58.21 49.06
CA ASP A 11 2.96 56.79 48.92
C ASP A 11 1.98 56.04 47.98
N LYS A 12 0.68 56.33 48.08
CA LYS A 12 -0.32 55.74 47.17
C LYS A 12 -0.13 56.19 45.73
N PHE A 13 0.12 57.47 45.49
CA PHE A 13 0.38 58.00 44.14
C PHE A 13 1.63 57.37 43.53
N ASN A 14 2.72 57.27 44.31
CA ASN A 14 3.95 56.63 43.87
C ASN A 14 3.74 55.15 43.54
N ASN A 15 2.96 54.42 44.34
CA ASN A 15 2.63 53.03 44.05
C ASN A 15 1.75 52.88 42.80
N MET A 16 0.75 53.76 42.62
CA MET A 16 -0.08 53.80 41.41
C MET A 16 0.77 54.05 40.17
N TYR A 17 1.72 54.99 40.25
CA TYR A 17 2.62 55.30 39.15
C TYR A 17 3.50 54.09 38.77
N LYS A 18 4.10 53.40 39.75
CA LYS A 18 4.87 52.17 39.51
C LYS A 18 4.04 51.06 38.87
N ASN A 19 2.83 50.80 39.40
CA ASN A 19 1.93 49.80 38.84
C ASN A 19 1.54 50.14 37.39
N GLN A 20 1.37 51.44 37.07
CA GLN A 20 1.08 51.88 35.71
C GLN A 20 2.25 51.62 34.76
N GLU A 21 3.50 51.85 35.19
CA GLU A 21 4.69 51.53 34.38
C GLU A 21 4.81 50.00 34.15
N GLU A 22 4.59 49.19 35.18
CA GLU A 22 4.59 47.73 35.06
C GLU A 22 3.51 47.23 34.11
N MET A 23 2.28 47.76 34.22
CA MET A 23 1.19 47.43 33.30
C MET A 23 1.54 47.78 31.85
N LYS A 24 2.19 48.92 31.61
CA LYS A 24 2.62 49.30 30.25
C LYS A 24 3.66 48.32 29.70
N LYS A 25 4.64 47.92 30.51
CA LYS A 25 5.65 46.93 30.13
C LYS A 25 5.00 45.59 29.77
N ASN A 26 4.11 45.10 30.62
CA ASN A 26 3.40 43.84 30.39
C ASN A 26 2.53 43.91 29.11
N GLN A 27 1.89 45.06 28.83
CA GLN A 27 1.15 45.25 27.58
C GLN A 27 2.04 45.19 26.34
N GLU A 28 3.28 45.70 26.42
CA GLU A 28 4.22 45.65 25.31
C GLU A 28 4.75 44.23 25.07
N GLU A 29 5.07 43.50 26.15
CA GLU A 29 5.42 42.08 26.08
C GLU A 29 4.29 41.25 25.44
N MET A 30 3.04 41.45 25.89
CA MET A 30 1.87 40.77 25.31
C MET A 30 1.70 41.07 23.81
N LYS A 31 1.95 42.31 23.36
CA LYS A 31 1.86 42.65 21.92
C LYS A 31 2.93 41.93 21.10
N ASN A 32 4.14 41.81 21.65
CA ASN A 32 5.22 41.08 21.00
C ASN A 32 4.89 39.59 20.88
N ASP A 33 4.36 38.99 21.95
CA ASP A 33 3.94 37.58 21.95
C ASP A 33 2.81 37.32 20.95
N ILE A 34 1.79 38.20 20.90
CA ILE A 34 0.71 38.11 19.91
C ILE A 34 1.25 38.17 18.48
N THR A 35 2.24 39.04 18.23
CA THR A 35 2.87 39.17 16.90
C THR A 35 3.65 37.90 16.54
N ALA A 36 4.40 37.33 17.48
CA ALA A 36 5.12 36.08 17.29
C ALA A 36 4.17 34.90 17.00
N ILE A 37 3.06 34.81 17.73
CA ILE A 37 2.01 33.82 17.49
C ILE A 37 1.42 33.99 16.10
N LYS A 38 1.09 35.21 15.69
CA LYS A 38 0.53 35.49 14.36
C LYS A 38 1.46 35.00 13.23
N ASN A 39 2.75 35.34 13.31
CA ASN A 39 3.73 34.91 12.31
C ASN A 39 3.88 33.38 12.28
N SER A 40 3.80 32.74 13.45
CA SER A 40 3.87 31.27 13.54
C SER A 40 2.65 30.61 12.90
N ILE A 41 1.45 31.18 13.07
CA ILE A 41 0.21 30.71 12.43
C ILE A 41 0.30 30.87 10.91
N GLU A 42 0.78 32.02 10.42
CA GLU A 42 0.98 32.24 8.97
C GLU A 42 1.97 31.21 8.39
N SER A 43 3.07 30.94 9.08
CA SER A 43 4.03 29.90 8.67
C SER A 43 3.43 28.50 8.67
N ILE A 44 2.58 28.16 9.65
CA ILE A 44 1.90 26.87 9.70
C ILE A 44 0.90 26.74 8.55
N ASN A 45 0.15 27.80 8.23
CA ASN A 45 -0.81 27.78 7.14
C ASN A 45 -0.14 27.53 5.78
N SER A 46 0.97 28.20 5.48
CA SER A 46 1.70 27.95 4.24
C SER A 46 2.21 26.51 4.13
N ARG A 47 2.67 25.92 5.25
CA ARG A 47 3.09 24.51 5.28
C ARG A 47 1.92 23.54 5.14
N LEU A 48 0.74 23.93 5.61
CA LEU A 48 -0.48 23.14 5.48
C LEU A 48 -0.95 23.12 4.02
N GLU A 49 -0.99 24.28 3.35
CA GLU A 49 -1.33 24.38 1.93
C GLU A 49 -0.38 23.52 1.07
N GLU A 50 0.94 23.60 1.32
CA GLU A 50 1.93 22.74 0.63
C GLU A 50 1.68 21.24 0.88
N ALA A 51 1.33 20.87 2.11
CA ALA A 51 1.00 19.48 2.44
C ALA A 51 -0.29 19.00 1.76
N GLU A 52 -1.31 19.85 1.66
CA GLU A 52 -2.57 19.56 0.97
C GLU A 52 -2.35 19.35 -0.55
N ASP A 53 -1.53 20.18 -1.18
CA ASP A 53 -1.14 20.01 -2.59
C ASP A 53 -0.39 18.68 -2.79
N HIS A 54 0.58 18.38 -1.92
CA HIS A 54 1.31 17.11 -1.96
C HIS A 54 0.40 15.88 -1.79
N ILE A 55 -0.57 15.94 -0.88
CA ILE A 55 -1.55 14.86 -0.68
C ILE A 55 -2.39 14.69 -1.95
N SER A 56 -2.86 15.78 -2.54
CA SER A 56 -3.66 15.75 -3.77
C SER A 56 -2.90 15.09 -4.93
N GLU A 57 -1.62 15.43 -5.11
CA GLU A 57 -0.78 14.76 -6.11
C GLU A 57 -0.57 13.27 -5.85
N LEU A 58 -0.45 12.87 -4.58
CA LEU A 58 -0.28 11.47 -4.20
C LEU A 58 -1.56 10.67 -4.44
N GLU A 59 -2.73 11.24 -4.14
CA GLU A 59 -4.02 10.62 -4.43
C GLU A 59 -4.19 10.33 -5.92
N ASP A 60 -3.83 11.29 -6.78
CA ASP A 60 -3.84 11.12 -8.23
C ASP A 60 -2.89 10.00 -8.70
N LYS A 61 -1.68 9.93 -8.13
CA LYS A 61 -0.70 8.88 -8.45
C LYS A 61 -1.20 7.50 -8.01
N VAL A 62 -1.77 7.40 -6.81
CA VAL A 62 -2.37 6.16 -6.30
C VAL A 62 -3.51 5.71 -7.21
N GLY A 63 -4.40 6.63 -7.62
CA GLY A 63 -5.48 6.31 -8.56
C GLY A 63 -5.00 5.74 -9.89
N LYS A 64 -3.93 6.32 -10.47
CA LYS A 64 -3.30 5.80 -11.70
C LYS A 64 -2.69 4.42 -11.50
N ASN A 65 -2.01 4.19 -10.36
CA ASN A 65 -1.42 2.89 -10.05
C ASN A 65 -2.49 1.79 -9.90
N THR A 66 -3.58 2.06 -9.18
CA THR A 66 -4.68 1.09 -9.03
C THR A 66 -5.30 0.72 -10.38
N GLN A 67 -5.45 1.67 -11.29
CA GLN A 67 -5.93 1.38 -12.65
C GLN A 67 -4.93 0.51 -13.43
N ALA A 68 -3.63 0.79 -13.33
CA ALA A 68 -2.59 0.00 -13.97
C ALA A 68 -2.52 -1.43 -13.41
N GLU A 69 -2.62 -1.60 -12.10
CA GLU A 69 -2.67 -2.91 -11.43
C GLU A 69 -3.82 -3.76 -11.94
N HIS A 70 -5.03 -3.19 -12.02
CA HIS A 70 -6.20 -3.89 -12.53
C HIS A 70 -6.04 -4.31 -14.01
N LEU A 71 -5.37 -3.50 -14.83
CA LEU A 71 -5.04 -3.88 -16.21
C LEU A 71 -4.02 -5.02 -16.27
N LEU A 72 -3.01 -5.00 -15.40
CA LEU A 72 -2.02 -6.08 -15.30
C LEU A 72 -2.67 -7.38 -14.83
N GLU A 73 -3.54 -7.32 -13.82
CA GLU A 73 -4.27 -8.48 -13.31
C GLU A 73 -5.10 -9.15 -14.41
N LYS A 74 -5.83 -8.36 -15.21
CA LYS A 74 -6.58 -8.88 -16.37
C LYS A 74 -5.68 -9.54 -17.42
N LYS A 75 -4.49 -8.96 -17.68
CA LYS A 75 -3.52 -9.55 -18.62
C LYS A 75 -2.98 -10.88 -18.08
N ILE A 76 -2.64 -10.95 -16.80
CA ILE A 76 -2.15 -12.16 -16.15
C ILE A 76 -3.21 -13.26 -16.22
N LYS A 77 -4.46 -12.97 -15.83
CA LYS A 77 -5.57 -13.94 -15.92
C LYS A 77 -5.74 -14.52 -17.32
N LYS A 78 -5.72 -13.65 -18.34
CA LYS A 78 -5.81 -14.08 -19.75
C LYS A 78 -4.62 -14.95 -20.17
N GLN A 79 -3.41 -14.61 -19.71
CA GLN A 79 -2.22 -15.41 -19.99
C GLN A 79 -2.26 -16.77 -19.30
N GLU A 80 -2.72 -16.83 -18.05
CA GLU A 80 -2.91 -18.09 -17.32
C GLU A 80 -3.92 -19.00 -18.03
N GLU A 81 -5.07 -18.46 -18.46
CA GLU A 81 -6.06 -19.20 -19.25
C GLU A 81 -5.46 -19.73 -20.55
N SER A 82 -4.75 -18.87 -21.30
CA SER A 82 -4.10 -19.28 -22.55
C SER A 82 -3.04 -20.36 -22.33
N LEU A 83 -2.27 -20.30 -21.24
CA LEU A 83 -1.29 -21.33 -20.89
C LEU A 83 -1.97 -22.66 -20.54
N ARG A 84 -3.10 -22.64 -19.84
CA ARG A 84 -3.89 -23.85 -19.56
C ARG A 84 -4.38 -24.47 -20.86
N GLU A 85 -4.97 -23.69 -21.76
CA GLU A 85 -5.43 -24.16 -23.07
C GLU A 85 -4.28 -24.76 -23.88
N LEU A 86 -3.11 -24.11 -23.91
CA LEU A 86 -1.93 -24.64 -24.61
C LEU A 86 -1.47 -25.97 -24.01
N TRP A 87 -1.47 -26.08 -22.69
CA TRP A 87 -1.05 -27.30 -22.00
C TRP A 87 -2.03 -28.45 -22.23
N ASP A 88 -3.33 -28.17 -22.18
CA ASP A 88 -4.38 -29.14 -22.51
C ASP A 88 -4.28 -29.58 -23.98
N ASN A 89 -4.01 -28.64 -24.90
CA ASN A 89 -3.78 -28.95 -26.31
C ASN A 89 -2.55 -29.83 -26.52
N MET A 90 -1.43 -29.54 -25.85
CA MET A 90 -0.22 -30.36 -25.93
C MET A 90 -0.44 -31.78 -25.38
N LYS A 91 -1.31 -31.94 -24.40
CA LYS A 91 -1.62 -33.24 -23.78
C LYS A 91 -2.82 -33.95 -24.37
N ARG A 92 -3.53 -33.34 -25.31
CA ARG A 92 -4.77 -33.86 -25.89
C ARG A 92 -4.66 -35.30 -26.39
N ASN A 93 -3.50 -35.68 -26.93
CA ASN A 93 -3.26 -37.02 -27.47
C ASN A 93 -2.41 -37.91 -26.55
N ASN A 94 -2.05 -37.43 -25.36
CA ASN A 94 -1.20 -38.18 -24.45
C ASN A 94 -2.07 -39.13 -23.61
N ILE A 95 -1.72 -40.41 -23.60
CA ILE A 95 -2.38 -41.44 -22.78
C ILE A 95 -1.51 -41.69 -21.54
N ARG A 96 -2.14 -41.73 -20.36
CA ARG A 96 -1.46 -42.07 -19.10
C ARG A 96 -1.91 -43.45 -18.64
N ILE A 97 -1.00 -44.41 -18.66
CA ILE A 97 -1.21 -45.77 -18.16
C ILE A 97 -0.79 -45.81 -16.68
N ILE A 98 -1.63 -46.40 -15.84
CA ILE A 98 -1.40 -46.52 -14.39
C ILE A 98 -1.59 -47.98 -13.96
N GLY A 99 -0.91 -48.39 -12.88
CA GLY A 99 -0.99 -49.76 -12.36
C GLY A 99 0.04 -50.74 -12.95
N VAL A 100 0.97 -50.25 -13.77
CA VAL A 100 2.14 -51.03 -14.24
C VAL A 100 3.10 -51.26 -13.06
N PRO A 101 3.51 -52.51 -12.79
CA PRO A 101 4.55 -52.81 -11.81
C PRO A 101 5.87 -52.09 -12.11
N GLU A 102 6.50 -51.54 -11.08
CA GLU A 102 7.74 -50.78 -11.21
C GLU A 102 8.86 -51.66 -11.80
N GLY A 103 9.50 -51.18 -12.88
CA GLY A 103 10.61 -51.87 -13.54
C GLY A 103 10.24 -52.62 -14.82
N GLU A 104 8.97 -52.99 -15.04
CA GLU A 104 8.54 -53.72 -16.24
C GLU A 104 8.82 -52.94 -17.53
N GLU A 105 8.59 -51.62 -17.52
CA GLU A 105 8.91 -50.71 -18.61
C GLU A 105 10.38 -50.75 -19.06
N THR A 106 11.30 -51.01 -18.11
CA THR A 106 12.73 -51.13 -18.34
C THR A 106 13.16 -52.55 -18.71
N GLU A 107 12.47 -53.57 -18.19
CA GLU A 107 12.81 -54.98 -18.41
C GLU A 107 12.38 -55.47 -19.79
N GLN A 108 11.13 -55.22 -20.18
CA GLN A 108 10.59 -55.66 -21.47
C GLN A 108 10.51 -54.55 -22.52
N GLY A 109 10.70 -53.29 -22.10
CA GLY A 109 10.63 -52.12 -22.97
C GLY A 109 9.22 -51.54 -23.09
N MET A 110 9.13 -50.21 -23.18
CA MET A 110 7.87 -49.46 -23.20
C MET A 110 6.94 -49.83 -24.37
N GLU A 111 7.47 -50.10 -25.56
CA GLU A 111 6.67 -50.45 -26.75
C GLU A 111 6.03 -51.83 -26.60
N ASN A 112 6.80 -52.84 -26.18
CA ASN A 112 6.29 -54.20 -25.96
C ASN A 112 5.24 -54.23 -24.85
N LEU A 113 5.49 -53.52 -23.74
CA LEU A 113 4.53 -53.38 -22.65
C LEU A 113 3.23 -52.71 -23.13
N PHE A 114 3.31 -51.69 -23.98
CA PHE A 114 2.13 -51.03 -24.52
C PHE A 114 1.32 -51.97 -25.44
N GLU A 115 1.98 -52.75 -26.30
CA GLU A 115 1.33 -53.74 -27.17
C GLU A 115 0.64 -54.86 -26.37
N GLU A 116 1.28 -55.38 -25.33
CA GLU A 116 0.70 -56.37 -24.42
C GLU A 116 -0.59 -55.82 -23.78
N ILE A 117 -0.53 -54.62 -23.19
CA ILE A 117 -1.70 -53.97 -22.58
C ILE A 117 -2.83 -53.76 -23.61
N MET A 118 -2.50 -53.32 -24.83
CA MET A 118 -3.49 -53.06 -25.88
C MET A 118 -4.13 -54.35 -26.40
N THR A 119 -3.36 -55.44 -26.57
CA THR A 119 -3.87 -56.72 -27.05
C THR A 119 -4.71 -57.45 -26.01
N GLU A 120 -4.33 -57.37 -24.72
CA GLU A 120 -5.09 -57.95 -23.62
C GLU A 120 -6.40 -57.19 -23.36
N SER A 121 -6.34 -55.86 -23.33
CA SER A 121 -7.49 -55.00 -22.99
C SER A 121 -8.42 -54.69 -24.17
N PHE A 122 -7.88 -54.55 -25.38
CA PHE A 122 -8.62 -54.19 -26.61
C PHE A 122 -8.26 -55.11 -27.79
N PRO A 123 -8.72 -56.38 -27.77
CA PRO A 123 -8.26 -57.40 -28.72
C PRO A 123 -8.53 -57.09 -30.20
N ASP A 124 -9.56 -56.30 -30.50
CA ASP A 124 -9.91 -55.92 -31.86
C ASP A 124 -9.01 -54.80 -32.41
N ILE A 125 -8.46 -53.96 -31.53
CA ILE A 125 -7.51 -52.90 -31.90
C ILE A 125 -6.08 -53.47 -31.93
N GLY A 126 -5.74 -54.34 -30.98
CA GLY A 126 -4.41 -54.96 -30.91
C GLY A 126 -4.05 -55.80 -32.15
N LYS A 127 -5.04 -56.36 -32.85
CA LYS A 127 -4.83 -57.10 -34.11
C LYS A 127 -4.37 -56.22 -35.27
N GLU A 128 -4.75 -54.93 -35.30
CA GLU A 128 -4.30 -53.99 -36.34
C GLU A 128 -2.87 -53.49 -36.11
N ILE A 129 -2.39 -53.47 -34.85
CA ILE A 129 -1.04 -53.00 -34.48
C ILE A 129 0.04 -54.01 -34.88
N LEU A 130 -0.30 -55.31 -34.91
CA LEU A 130 0.62 -56.43 -35.16
C LEU A 130 0.72 -56.87 -36.64
N THR A 131 0.02 -56.18 -37.55
CA THR A 131 0.05 -56.39 -39.02
C THR A 131 0.79 -55.28 -39.74
#